data_AF-A0A6G0W4M9-F1
#
_entry.id   AF-A0A6G0W4M9-F1
#
_cell.length_a   1.000
_cell.length_b   1.000
_cell.length_c   1.000
_cell.angle_alpha   90.00
_cell.angle_beta   90.00
_cell.angle_gamma   90.00
#
_symmetry.space_group_name_H-M   'P 1'
#
loop_
_entity.id
_entity.type
_entity.pdbx_description
1 polymer ?
#
loop_
_entity_poly.entity_id
_entity_poly.type
_entity_poly.pdbx_seq_one_letter_code
_entity_poly.pdbx_strand_id
1 'polypeptide(L)'
;MRHLRRDKYAQRRPFDKEERNVRQAPRVQSRNQPWMQIEDAMGIDLLWRHLNIVILEDFGRGKHPPMARPYALFVVEWWHCICEFCTMEFAAATFPEASVSQDLTKPIVATAAFDAGHVIFGEVATVASAGSGLEDDLHDEGCEDQDCGGCAAVDDKFDGGLDDDDKEELSPYVVEHFDEIMATCEPFEPLASTEVRKNLFKILKSTDLRAPFLALPSDIKASALGAAVAIRAAHPDAIPSDLTDDHVAQFIGILAKHSIPLEEINSSGLFLYVPNIQHSCTPNASYTDAGDAIWLTAIRPIAAGDVITVDFFDVFYTPVGEKKEVFADEGETCLCDVCQGVVADKTRAFKCAACQSGIVHPTKSVFACASCGAQWDADAIAAAEKEEADLMADAKVDTFDQLDKIAASSKLHAFHHIFFSILDVLVEDSVESAGSEEQALAAMYQQVEALEYVVPYPHAEKVSLFDSIAQANIALNTISKATEAYMHAYDVAKIVFGPEAKTTQLFERLKDKTPTTIADIPAAYGLQLFDDDE
;
A
#
# COMPACT_ATOMS: atom_id res chain seq x y z
N MET A 1 20.13 -17.72 -36.41
CA MET A 1 20.76 -17.11 -37.62
C MET A 1 20.44 -15.61 -37.62
N ARG A 2 21.42 -14.79 -38.00
CA ARG A 2 21.52 -13.32 -37.83
C ARG A 2 20.52 -12.48 -38.65
N HIS A 3 20.08 -11.34 -38.09
CA HIS A 3 20.28 -9.93 -38.54
C HIS A 3 19.12 -9.03 -38.03
N LEU A 4 19.32 -8.06 -37.13
CA LEU A 4 19.89 -6.70 -37.25
C LEU A 4 19.15 -5.72 -38.21
N ARG A 5 18.49 -4.71 -37.61
CA ARG A 5 18.53 -3.22 -37.85
C ARG A 5 17.17 -2.61 -37.42
N ARG A 6 17.06 -1.87 -36.32
CA ARG A 6 17.48 -0.47 -36.03
C ARG A 6 16.93 0.61 -37.00
N ASP A 7 16.19 1.53 -36.38
CA ASP A 7 16.15 3.00 -36.59
C ASP A 7 14.98 3.67 -37.35
N LYS A 8 14.25 4.47 -36.53
CA LYS A 8 13.90 5.91 -36.68
C LYS A 8 12.43 6.30 -36.96
N TYR A 9 11.84 6.84 -35.88
CA TYR A 9 11.07 8.08 -35.79
C TYR A 9 11.08 8.97 -37.05
N ALA A 10 9.89 9.42 -37.48
CA ALA A 10 9.46 10.83 -37.40
C ALA A 10 8.31 11.16 -38.38
N GLN A 11 7.33 11.91 -37.86
CA GLN A 11 6.46 12.88 -38.57
C GLN A 11 5.32 12.35 -39.45
N ARG A 12 4.12 12.36 -38.85
CA ARG A 12 2.82 12.44 -39.56
C ARG A 12 2.38 13.90 -39.68
N ARG A 13 1.96 14.31 -40.88
CA ARG A 13 0.85 15.26 -41.14
C ARG A 13 0.44 15.20 -42.64
N PRO A 14 -0.75 15.70 -43.02
CA PRO A 14 -1.89 14.84 -43.37
C PRO A 14 -2.27 14.95 -44.86
N PHE A 15 -3.08 14.00 -45.35
CA PHE A 15 -3.80 14.17 -46.62
C PHE A 15 -5.30 14.04 -46.41
N ASP A 16 -5.98 15.08 -46.88
CA ASP A 16 -7.41 15.30 -46.94
C ASP A 16 -7.95 14.74 -48.28
N LYS A 17 -9.16 14.20 -48.24
CA LYS A 17 -10.20 14.05 -49.31
C LYS A 17 -9.80 13.51 -50.69
N GLU A 18 -10.50 12.47 -51.16
CA GLU A 18 -11.62 12.66 -52.09
C GLU A 18 -12.37 11.36 -52.42
N GLU A 19 -13.64 11.58 -52.78
CA GLU A 19 -14.76 10.68 -53.04
C GLU A 19 -14.59 9.73 -54.25
N ARG A 20 -15.26 8.56 -54.22
CA ARG A 20 -16.40 8.26 -55.13
C ARG A 20 -16.94 6.82 -55.02
N ASN A 21 -18.20 6.79 -54.57
CA ASN A 21 -19.38 6.12 -55.16
C ASN A 21 -19.43 4.62 -55.51
N VAL A 22 -20.29 3.95 -54.72
CA VAL A 22 -21.52 3.21 -55.09
C VAL A 22 -21.40 2.01 -56.04
N ARG A 23 -21.74 0.83 -55.49
CA ARG A 23 -22.67 -0.14 -56.13
C ARG A 23 -23.34 -1.04 -55.06
N GLN A 24 -24.66 -1.18 -55.21
CA GLN A 24 -25.58 -1.92 -54.34
C GLN A 24 -25.54 -3.45 -54.57
N ALA A 25 -25.62 -4.19 -53.45
CA ALA A 25 -26.34 -5.45 -53.11
C ALA A 25 -26.70 -6.51 -54.19
N PRO A 26 -26.79 -7.83 -53.85
CA PRO A 26 -27.89 -8.31 -53.00
C PRO A 26 -27.55 -9.41 -51.96
N ARG A 27 -28.46 -9.51 -50.98
CA ARG A 27 -28.57 -10.51 -49.91
C ARG A 27 -28.61 -11.95 -50.43
N VAL A 28 -27.92 -12.85 -49.74
CA VAL A 28 -28.32 -14.27 -49.60
C VAL A 28 -28.18 -14.64 -48.12
N GLN A 29 -29.30 -15.11 -47.54
CA GLN A 29 -29.37 -15.74 -46.23
C GLN A 29 -28.83 -17.17 -46.32
N SER A 30 -27.90 -17.53 -45.45
CA SER A 30 -27.85 -18.90 -44.91
C SER A 30 -27.10 -18.92 -43.59
N ARG A 31 -27.81 -19.46 -42.59
CA ARG A 31 -27.33 -20.02 -41.32
C ARG A 31 -25.86 -20.41 -41.33
N ASN A 32 -25.11 -19.93 -40.34
CA ASN A 32 -24.30 -20.77 -39.45
C ASN A 32 -23.84 -19.91 -38.27
N GLN A 33 -24.05 -20.42 -37.06
CA GLN A 33 -23.42 -19.92 -35.86
C GLN A 33 -21.90 -20.00 -36.00
N PRO A 34 -21.15 -18.94 -35.66
CA PRO A 34 -19.75 -19.07 -35.30
C PRO A 34 -19.64 -19.20 -33.78
N TRP A 35 -18.94 -20.25 -33.36
CA TRP A 35 -18.09 -20.20 -32.19
C TRP A 35 -17.18 -18.98 -32.34
N MET A 36 -17.26 -18.05 -31.39
CA MET A 36 -16.40 -16.88 -31.35
C MET A 36 -15.42 -17.06 -30.21
N GLN A 37 -14.15 -17.26 -30.58
CA GLN A 37 -13.02 -16.81 -29.77
C GLN A 37 -13.17 -15.30 -29.59
N ILE A 38 -13.07 -14.83 -28.34
CA ILE A 38 -12.55 -13.50 -28.02
C ILE A 38 -11.59 -13.73 -26.85
N GLU A 39 -10.31 -13.79 -27.20
CA GLU A 39 -9.21 -13.32 -26.37
C GLU A 39 -9.38 -11.81 -26.16
N ASP A 40 -8.84 -11.33 -25.03
CA ASP A 40 -8.70 -9.93 -24.57
C ASP A 40 -9.65 -9.51 -23.45
N ALA A 41 -9.30 -10.00 -22.25
CA ALA A 41 -9.50 -9.30 -20.97
C ALA A 41 -8.34 -9.69 -20.03
N MET A 42 -7.10 -9.32 -20.41
CA MET A 42 -5.96 -9.29 -19.48
C MET A 42 -5.69 -7.83 -19.17
N GLY A 43 -6.19 -7.36 -18.03
CA GLY A 43 -6.04 -5.96 -17.63
C GLY A 43 -6.53 -5.66 -16.21
N ILE A 44 -6.48 -6.63 -15.29
CA ILE A 44 -6.76 -6.47 -13.84
C ILE A 44 -5.78 -7.31 -12.97
N ASP A 45 -4.91 -8.12 -13.57
CA ASP A 45 -4.20 -9.21 -12.87
C ASP A 45 -2.81 -8.85 -12.29
N LEU A 46 -2.47 -7.55 -12.22
CA LEU A 46 -1.16 -7.07 -11.75
C LEU A 46 -1.19 -6.44 -10.35
N LEU A 47 -2.37 -6.01 -9.85
CA LEU A 47 -2.52 -5.53 -8.46
C LEU A 47 -2.76 -6.66 -7.44
N TRP A 48 -3.19 -7.85 -7.89
CA TRP A 48 -3.42 -9.01 -7.01
C TRP A 48 -2.19 -9.89 -6.78
N ARG A 49 -1.01 -9.51 -7.29
CA ARG A 49 0.20 -10.35 -7.22
C ARG A 49 1.10 -10.12 -5.99
N HIS A 50 0.67 -9.32 -5.02
CA HIS A 50 1.37 -9.18 -3.73
C HIS A 50 0.58 -9.72 -2.53
N LEU A 51 -0.58 -10.33 -2.76
CA LEU A 51 -1.21 -11.25 -1.81
C LEU A 51 -1.55 -12.54 -2.54
N ASN A 52 -0.83 -13.62 -2.27
CA ASN A 52 -1.24 -14.97 -2.69
C ASN A 52 -1.26 -15.89 -1.48
N ILE A 53 -2.45 -16.04 -0.90
CA ILE A 53 -2.85 -17.26 -0.21
C ILE A 53 -3.07 -18.32 -1.30
N VAL A 54 -2.18 -19.31 -1.37
CA VAL A 54 -2.39 -20.51 -2.19
C VAL A 54 -2.82 -21.65 -1.27
N ILE A 55 -4.12 -21.95 -1.26
CA ILE A 55 -4.63 -23.20 -0.68
C ILE A 55 -4.38 -24.32 -1.69
N LEU A 56 -3.46 -25.23 -1.38
CA LEU A 56 -3.35 -26.52 -2.07
C LEU A 56 -4.07 -27.60 -1.26
N GLU A 57 -5.17 -28.08 -1.83
CA GLU A 57 -5.82 -29.33 -1.41
C GLU A 57 -4.94 -30.56 -1.70
N ASP A 58 -4.98 -31.47 -0.74
CA ASP A 58 -4.92 -32.93 -0.87
C ASP A 58 -3.54 -33.63 -0.87
N PHE A 59 -3.24 -34.34 0.24
CA PHE A 59 -2.74 -35.72 0.21
C PHE A 59 -3.01 -36.47 1.52
N GLY A 60 -3.86 -37.49 1.42
CA GLY A 60 -4.31 -38.29 2.55
C GLY A 60 -3.33 -39.34 3.13
N ARG A 61 -3.70 -39.75 4.34
CA ARG A 61 -3.53 -41.06 4.99
C ARG A 61 -2.10 -41.61 5.19
N GLY A 62 -1.59 -41.44 6.42
CA GLY A 62 -0.55 -42.29 6.98
C GLY A 62 -0.40 -42.13 8.50
N LYS A 63 -0.79 -43.15 9.27
CA LYS A 63 -0.76 -43.21 10.74
C LYS A 63 0.68 -43.21 11.30
N HIS A 64 1.05 -42.27 12.18
CA HIS A 64 2.09 -42.43 13.22
C HIS A 64 1.91 -41.40 14.38
N PRO A 65 2.39 -41.70 15.63
CA PRO A 65 1.95 -41.09 16.89
C PRO A 65 2.69 -39.78 17.26
N PRO A 66 2.22 -39.00 18.28
CA PRO A 66 2.64 -37.62 18.46
C PRO A 66 4.03 -37.55 19.12
N MET A 67 4.98 -36.92 18.43
CA MET A 67 6.16 -36.34 19.07
C MET A 67 6.09 -34.83 18.89
N ALA A 68 6.50 -34.14 19.95
CA ALA A 68 6.49 -32.69 20.15
C ALA A 68 6.68 -31.88 18.86
N ARG A 69 5.70 -31.01 18.57
CA ARG A 69 5.80 -29.98 17.53
C ARG A 69 6.80 -28.91 18.00
N PRO A 70 7.70 -28.41 17.15
CA PRO A 70 8.42 -27.18 17.43
C PRO A 70 7.45 -26.00 17.28
N TYR A 71 7.58 -25.03 18.18
CA TYR A 71 6.86 -23.76 18.15
C TYR A 71 7.43 -22.96 16.97
N ALA A 72 6.68 -22.88 15.87
CA ALA A 72 6.97 -21.92 14.81
C ALA A 72 6.74 -20.51 15.39
N LEU A 73 7.62 -19.57 15.05
CA LEU A 73 7.49 -18.18 15.46
C LEU A 73 6.14 -17.66 14.96
N PHE A 74 5.31 -17.14 15.87
CA PHE A 74 4.11 -16.39 15.52
C PHE A 74 4.54 -14.94 15.24
N VAL A 75 5.11 -14.70 14.08
CA VAL A 75 5.37 -13.37 13.52
C VAL A 75 4.52 -13.36 12.26
N VAL A 76 3.36 -12.73 12.23
CA VAL A 76 3.05 -11.65 11.27
C VAL A 76 1.68 -11.01 11.60
N GLU A 77 0.82 -11.61 12.42
CA GLU A 77 -0.58 -11.11 12.60
C GLU A 77 -0.81 -10.14 13.77
N TRP A 78 0.20 -9.79 14.56
CA TRP A 78 -0.02 -9.08 15.83
C TRP A 78 -0.11 -7.54 15.74
N TRP A 79 0.01 -6.96 14.55
CA TRP A 79 -0.03 -5.50 14.36
C TRP A 79 -1.44 -4.90 14.50
N HIS A 80 -2.50 -5.69 14.31
CA HIS A 80 -3.88 -5.18 14.18
C HIS A 80 -4.68 -5.09 15.50
N CYS A 81 -4.10 -5.43 16.65
CA CYS A 81 -4.89 -5.75 17.85
C CYS A 81 -4.76 -4.72 19.00
N ILE A 82 -4.85 -3.42 18.70
CA ILE A 82 -5.02 -2.36 19.73
C ILE A 82 -6.29 -1.55 19.42
N CYS A 83 -7.45 -2.19 19.60
CA CYS A 83 -8.76 -1.57 19.38
C CYS A 83 -9.34 -1.03 20.70
N GLU A 84 -9.36 0.29 20.88
CA GLU A 84 -10.33 1.00 21.73
C GLU A 84 -10.43 2.47 21.26
N PHE A 85 -11.52 2.77 20.55
CA PHE A 85 -12.00 4.07 20.04
C PHE A 85 -11.04 4.90 19.15
N CYS A 86 -11.26 4.76 17.83
CA CYS A 86 -10.63 5.48 16.72
C CYS A 86 -10.88 7.01 16.78
N THR A 87 -9.99 7.71 17.46
CA THR A 87 -9.76 9.15 17.27
C THR A 87 -8.27 9.39 17.44
N MET A 88 -7.75 10.44 16.81
CA MET A 88 -6.35 10.86 16.95
C MET A 88 -5.89 10.80 18.42
N GLU A 89 -4.92 9.93 18.69
CA GLU A 89 -4.62 9.44 20.04
C GLU A 89 -3.89 10.46 20.93
N PHE A 90 -3.50 11.58 20.34
CA PHE A 90 -2.75 12.66 20.97
C PHE A 90 -3.13 14.00 20.32
N ALA A 91 -2.76 15.10 20.98
CA ALA A 91 -3.05 16.43 20.46
C ALA A 91 -2.05 16.83 19.36
N ALA A 92 -2.49 16.80 18.10
CA ALA A 92 -1.76 17.41 16.99
C ALA A 92 -2.37 18.78 16.62
N ALA A 93 -1.57 19.66 16.03
CA ALA A 93 -2.11 20.88 15.41
C ALA A 93 -3.06 20.50 14.27
N THR A 94 -4.21 21.16 14.17
CA THR A 94 -5.05 21.03 12.97
C THR A 94 -4.40 21.76 11.79
N PHE A 95 -4.78 21.43 10.55
CA PHE A 95 -4.22 22.11 9.38
C PHE A 95 -4.30 23.67 9.44
N PRO A 96 -5.42 24.29 9.88
CA PRO A 96 -5.49 25.75 10.04
C PRO A 96 -4.57 26.35 11.12
N GLU A 97 -4.18 25.54 12.10
CA GLU A 97 -3.30 25.94 13.21
C GLU A 97 -1.82 25.66 12.90
N ALA A 98 -1.56 24.74 11.97
CA ALA A 98 -0.24 24.31 11.60
C ALA A 98 0.57 25.39 10.89
N SER A 99 1.89 25.36 11.09
CA SER A 99 2.83 26.29 10.46
C SER A 99 3.11 25.91 9.00
N VAL A 100 2.05 25.87 8.19
CA VAL A 100 2.06 25.51 6.76
C VAL A 100 1.23 26.50 5.95
N SER A 101 1.44 26.53 4.63
CA SER A 101 0.64 27.38 3.74
C SER A 101 -0.79 26.88 3.64
N GLN A 102 -1.73 27.80 3.72
CA GLN A 102 -3.16 27.51 3.71
C GLN A 102 -3.80 27.61 2.30
N ASP A 103 -2.99 27.92 1.27
CA ASP A 103 -3.45 28.03 -0.12
C ASP A 103 -3.43 26.65 -0.80
N LEU A 104 -4.56 25.95 -0.76
CA LEU A 104 -4.73 24.61 -1.35
C LEU A 104 -4.67 24.59 -2.88
N THR A 105 -4.53 25.75 -3.55
CA THR A 105 -4.28 25.79 -5.00
C THR A 105 -2.81 25.59 -5.35
N LYS A 106 -1.94 25.46 -4.33
CA LYS A 106 -0.50 25.28 -4.44
C LYS A 106 -0.04 24.12 -3.56
N PRO A 107 1.16 23.57 -3.82
CA PRO A 107 1.78 22.62 -2.91
C PRO A 107 1.90 23.20 -1.50
N ILE A 108 1.63 22.36 -0.50
CA ILE A 108 1.70 22.74 0.90
C ILE A 108 3.17 22.98 1.27
N VAL A 109 3.50 24.21 1.67
CA VAL A 109 4.86 24.60 2.09
C VAL A 109 4.90 24.89 3.58
N ALA A 110 6.02 24.57 4.23
CA ALA A 110 6.27 24.96 5.60
C ALA A 110 6.40 26.49 5.72
N THR A 111 5.72 27.10 6.69
CA THR A 111 5.86 28.55 6.99
C THR A 111 6.79 28.81 8.16
N ALA A 112 7.15 27.77 8.92
CA ALA A 112 8.19 27.73 9.94
C ALA A 112 9.12 26.53 9.69
N ALA A 113 10.22 26.45 10.44
CA ALA A 113 11.08 25.27 10.40
C ALA A 113 10.52 24.15 11.30
N PHE A 114 10.70 22.90 10.89
CA PHE A 114 10.34 21.72 11.66
C PHE A 114 11.58 20.85 11.90
N ASP A 115 11.73 20.36 13.13
CA ASP A 115 12.73 19.36 13.48
C ASP A 115 12.23 17.95 13.18
N ALA A 116 13.14 16.99 13.02
CA ALA A 116 12.76 15.59 12.85
C ALA A 116 12.01 15.07 14.09
N GLY A 117 10.90 14.34 13.88
CA GLY A 117 9.96 13.88 14.89
C GLY A 117 8.88 14.89 15.27
N HIS A 118 8.87 16.09 14.68
CA HIS A 118 7.79 17.05 14.90
C HIS A 118 6.54 16.66 14.10
N VAL A 119 5.42 16.46 14.79
CA VAL A 119 4.10 16.29 14.14
C VAL A 119 3.66 17.64 13.59
N ILE A 120 3.59 17.75 12.28
CA ILE A 120 3.32 18.99 11.54
C ILE A 120 1.85 19.38 11.71
N PHE A 121 0.96 18.45 11.38
CA PHE A 121 -0.48 18.55 11.61
C PHE A 121 -1.13 17.17 11.57
N GLY A 122 -2.32 17.08 12.16
CA GLY A 122 -3.22 15.96 12.01
C GLY A 122 -4.55 16.39 11.39
N GLU A 123 -5.21 15.44 10.74
CA GLU A 123 -6.53 15.58 10.13
C GLU A 123 -7.34 14.33 10.44
N VAL A 124 -8.60 14.51 10.84
CA VAL A 124 -9.58 13.42 10.94
C VAL A 124 -10.39 13.40 9.66
N ALA A 125 -10.75 12.22 9.19
CA ALA A 125 -11.57 12.04 8.00
C ALA A 125 -12.81 12.94 8.12
N THR A 126 -13.02 13.78 7.11
CA THR A 126 -14.19 14.65 7.07
C THR A 126 -15.45 13.83 6.79
N VAL A 127 -15.29 12.72 6.07
CA VAL A 127 -16.28 11.67 5.89
C VAL A 127 -15.53 10.34 5.87
N ALA A 128 -15.96 9.38 6.68
CA ALA A 128 -15.55 8.00 6.61
C ALA A 128 -16.78 7.11 6.76
N SER A 129 -16.70 5.88 6.29
CA SER A 129 -17.65 4.83 6.65
C SER A 129 -16.95 3.81 7.54
N ALA A 130 -17.66 2.86 8.12
CA ALA A 130 -17.01 1.64 8.56
C ALA A 130 -17.11 0.63 7.42
N GLY A 131 -16.02 -0.11 7.18
CA GLY A 131 -16.14 -1.36 6.43
C GLY A 131 -17.16 -2.24 7.11
N SER A 132 -17.86 -3.08 6.35
CA SER A 132 -18.61 -4.18 6.95
C SER A 132 -17.64 -4.96 7.83
N GLY A 133 -17.78 -4.82 9.15
CA GLY A 133 -16.81 -5.27 10.11
C GLY A 133 -16.46 -6.74 9.90
N LEU A 134 -15.20 -7.07 10.09
CA LEU A 134 -14.84 -8.40 10.56
C LEU A 134 -15.42 -8.50 11.97
N GLU A 135 -16.73 -8.77 12.11
CA GLU A 135 -17.17 -9.39 13.35
C GLU A 135 -16.49 -10.76 13.37
N ASP A 136 -15.61 -10.96 14.35
CA ASP A 136 -14.73 -12.12 14.61
C ASP A 136 -15.46 -13.48 14.74
N ASP A 137 -16.74 -13.56 14.36
CA ASP A 137 -17.57 -14.75 14.39
C ASP A 137 -17.67 -15.45 13.02
N LEU A 138 -16.69 -15.26 12.12
CA LEU A 138 -16.51 -16.11 10.94
C LEU A 138 -16.00 -17.49 11.40
N HIS A 139 -16.91 -18.34 11.85
CA HIS A 139 -16.63 -19.75 12.02
C HIS A 139 -16.31 -20.38 10.64
N ASP A 140 -15.15 -21.03 10.54
CA ASP A 140 -14.72 -21.78 9.35
C ASP A 140 -15.88 -22.61 8.76
N GLU A 141 -16.07 -22.49 7.44
CA GLU A 141 -16.97 -23.35 6.66
C GLU A 141 -16.54 -24.82 6.82
N GLY A 142 -17.05 -25.49 7.85
CA GLY A 142 -16.63 -26.85 8.20
C GLY A 142 -16.54 -27.15 9.69
N CYS A 143 -16.89 -26.22 10.59
CA CYS A 143 -16.98 -26.52 12.02
C CYS A 143 -18.00 -27.64 12.29
N GLU A 144 -17.50 -28.86 12.55
CA GLU A 144 -18.31 -30.06 12.87
C GLU A 144 -18.72 -30.12 14.36
N ASP A 145 -18.48 -29.06 15.14
CA ASP A 145 -18.75 -29.09 16.57
C ASP A 145 -20.26 -29.11 16.85
N GLN A 146 -20.74 -30.22 17.39
CA GLN A 146 -22.16 -30.46 17.68
C GLN A 146 -22.65 -29.70 18.91
N ASP A 147 -21.75 -29.10 19.69
CA ASP A 147 -22.10 -28.31 20.88
C ASP A 147 -22.31 -26.80 20.58
N CYS A 148 -22.11 -26.32 19.34
CA CYS A 148 -22.25 -24.89 19.00
C CYS A 148 -23.70 -24.36 18.84
N GLY A 149 -24.72 -25.11 19.28
CA GLY A 149 -26.12 -24.63 19.27
C GLY A 149 -26.82 -24.63 17.90
N GLY A 150 -26.15 -25.11 16.86
CA GLY A 150 -26.65 -25.18 15.50
C GLY A 150 -26.18 -23.98 14.70
N CYS A 151 -25.39 -24.25 13.66
CA CYS A 151 -24.98 -23.29 12.66
C CYS A 151 -26.22 -22.48 12.22
N ALA A 152 -26.29 -21.21 12.62
CA ALA A 152 -27.06 -20.27 11.84
C ALA A 152 -26.51 -20.41 10.43
N ALA A 153 -27.38 -20.62 9.44
CA ALA A 153 -26.94 -20.48 8.06
C ALA A 153 -26.31 -19.10 8.01
N VAL A 154 -24.99 -19.05 7.80
CA VAL A 154 -24.34 -17.83 7.38
C VAL A 154 -25.06 -17.54 6.08
N ASP A 155 -25.97 -16.57 6.08
CA ASP A 155 -26.43 -16.04 4.81
C ASP A 155 -25.14 -15.54 4.17
N ASP A 156 -24.69 -16.18 3.09
CA ASP A 156 -23.48 -15.84 2.30
C ASP A 156 -23.57 -14.44 1.66
N LYS A 157 -24.33 -13.54 2.27
CA LYS A 157 -24.56 -12.15 1.95
C LYS A 157 -24.19 -11.32 3.18
N PHE A 158 -22.94 -11.41 3.59
CA PHE A 158 -22.35 -10.36 4.40
C PHE A 158 -22.14 -9.15 3.47
N ASP A 159 -23.15 -8.30 3.38
CA ASP A 159 -23.41 -7.45 2.20
C ASP A 159 -23.07 -5.97 2.39
N GLY A 160 -21.95 -5.62 3.04
CA GLY A 160 -21.55 -4.19 3.06
C GLY A 160 -22.62 -3.25 3.66
N GLY A 161 -23.49 -3.79 4.51
CA GLY A 161 -24.69 -3.12 5.02
C GLY A 161 -24.39 -1.88 5.86
N LEU A 162 -25.47 -1.21 6.27
CA LEU A 162 -25.40 -0.02 7.12
C LEU A 162 -25.31 -0.43 8.60
N ASP A 163 -24.25 -0.01 9.28
CA ASP A 163 -24.19 -0.02 10.73
C ASP A 163 -25.07 1.11 11.33
N ASP A 164 -25.11 1.21 12.65
CA ASP A 164 -25.94 2.21 13.31
C ASP A 164 -25.40 3.64 13.13
N ASP A 165 -24.10 3.82 13.04
CA ASP A 165 -23.45 5.12 12.84
C ASP A 165 -23.73 5.65 11.40
N ASP A 166 -23.60 4.78 10.39
CA ASP A 166 -23.95 5.06 9.00
C ASP A 166 -25.43 5.50 8.88
N LYS A 167 -26.36 4.83 9.58
CA LYS A 167 -27.79 5.20 9.56
C LYS A 167 -28.01 6.61 10.09
N GLU A 168 -27.26 7.04 11.09
CA GLU A 168 -27.33 8.40 11.64
C GLU A 168 -26.77 9.45 10.67
N GLU A 169 -25.83 9.07 9.81
CA GLU A 169 -25.17 9.95 8.85
C GLU A 169 -25.79 9.94 7.45
N LEU A 170 -26.72 9.03 7.17
CA LEU A 170 -27.42 8.93 5.89
C LEU A 170 -28.84 9.49 5.93
N SER A 171 -29.41 9.81 4.76
CA SER A 171 -30.79 10.28 4.70
C SER A 171 -31.76 9.11 4.93
N PRO A 172 -32.96 9.33 5.50
CA PRO A 172 -33.93 8.25 5.70
C PRO A 172 -34.26 7.47 4.42
N TYR A 173 -34.32 8.16 3.27
CA TYR A 173 -34.53 7.53 1.97
C TYR A 173 -33.38 6.60 1.59
N VAL A 174 -32.13 7.03 1.81
CA VAL A 174 -30.95 6.20 1.51
C VAL A 174 -30.91 4.96 2.41
N VAL A 175 -31.29 5.11 3.69
CA VAL A 175 -31.37 3.97 4.63
C VAL A 175 -32.46 2.97 4.20
N GLU A 176 -33.62 3.45 3.77
CA GLU A 176 -34.74 2.60 3.33
C GLU A 176 -34.46 1.88 2.00
N HIS A 177 -33.70 2.52 1.10
CA HIS A 177 -33.44 2.03 -0.27
C HIS A 177 -31.98 1.64 -0.51
N PHE A 178 -31.22 1.31 0.55
CA PHE A 178 -29.77 1.13 0.48
C PHE A 178 -29.36 0.13 -0.61
N ASP A 179 -29.90 -1.09 -0.60
CA ASP A 179 -29.54 -2.14 -1.56
C ASP A 179 -29.82 -1.74 -3.01
N GLU A 180 -30.97 -1.10 -3.27
CA GLU A 180 -31.37 -0.65 -4.60
C GLU A 180 -30.46 0.46 -5.12
N ILE A 181 -29.99 1.32 -4.21
CA ILE A 181 -29.02 2.38 -4.51
C ILE A 181 -27.65 1.77 -4.79
N MET A 182 -27.17 0.84 -3.96
CA MET A 182 -25.88 0.17 -4.16
C MET A 182 -25.83 -0.55 -5.51
N ALA A 183 -26.90 -1.29 -5.86
CA ALA A 183 -27.04 -1.95 -7.16
C ALA A 183 -27.08 -0.96 -8.34
N THR A 184 -27.55 0.27 -8.12
CA THR A 184 -27.51 1.33 -9.15
C THR A 184 -26.11 1.89 -9.34
N CYS A 185 -25.31 1.96 -8.27
CA CYS A 185 -23.93 2.46 -8.29
C CYS A 185 -22.93 1.44 -8.84
N GLU A 186 -23.16 0.15 -8.61
CA GLU A 186 -22.24 -0.96 -8.92
C GLU A 186 -21.66 -0.97 -10.35
N PRO A 187 -22.42 -0.67 -11.42
CA PRO A 187 -21.87 -0.71 -12.79
C PRO A 187 -20.86 0.40 -13.11
N PHE A 188 -20.67 1.37 -12.22
CA PHE A 188 -19.83 2.53 -12.43
C PHE A 188 -18.50 2.39 -11.68
N GLU A 189 -17.40 2.36 -12.43
CA GLU A 189 -16.05 2.18 -11.87
C GLU A 189 -15.67 3.20 -10.78
N PRO A 190 -16.00 4.51 -10.87
CA PRO A 190 -15.73 5.46 -9.78
C PRO A 190 -16.49 5.18 -8.48
N LEU A 191 -17.47 4.28 -8.52
CA LEU A 191 -18.27 3.83 -7.38
C LEU A 191 -18.12 2.32 -7.18
N ALA A 192 -16.97 1.72 -7.54
CA ALA A 192 -16.77 0.28 -7.41
C ALA A 192 -16.83 -0.22 -5.95
N SER A 193 -16.35 0.58 -4.99
CA SER A 193 -16.35 0.25 -3.55
C SER A 193 -17.64 0.69 -2.86
N THR A 194 -18.17 -0.16 -1.96
CA THR A 194 -19.33 0.16 -1.12
C THR A 194 -19.04 1.35 -0.18
N GLU A 195 -17.84 1.42 0.38
CA GLU A 195 -17.46 2.51 1.29
C GLU A 195 -17.46 3.87 0.60
N VAL A 196 -16.97 3.93 -0.64
CA VAL A 196 -17.04 5.12 -1.48
C VAL A 196 -18.49 5.54 -1.75
N ARG A 197 -19.40 4.58 -1.95
CA ARG A 197 -20.84 4.86 -2.14
C ARG A 197 -21.46 5.41 -0.87
N LYS A 198 -21.20 4.81 0.29
CA LYS A 198 -21.70 5.31 1.59
C LYS A 198 -21.22 6.74 1.83
N ASN A 199 -19.92 7.00 1.64
CA ASN A 199 -19.32 8.34 1.75
C ASN A 199 -19.96 9.37 0.81
N LEU A 200 -20.32 8.99 -0.42
CA LEU A 200 -21.08 9.87 -1.33
C LEU A 200 -22.39 10.33 -0.68
N PHE A 201 -23.18 9.41 -0.15
CA PHE A 201 -24.49 9.78 0.41
C PHE A 201 -24.40 10.54 1.73
N LYS A 202 -23.33 10.34 2.51
CA LYS A 202 -22.99 11.18 3.67
C LYS A 202 -22.72 12.64 3.24
N ILE A 203 -21.91 12.84 2.19
CA ILE A 203 -21.66 14.19 1.61
C ILE A 203 -22.96 14.79 1.06
N LEU A 204 -23.77 14.00 0.35
CA LEU A 204 -25.04 14.47 -0.20
C LEU A 204 -26.00 14.87 0.91
N LYS A 205 -26.02 14.21 2.08
CA LYS A 205 -26.85 14.65 3.20
C LYS A 205 -26.34 15.95 3.82
N SER A 206 -25.03 16.05 4.07
CA SER A 206 -24.46 17.14 4.87
C SER A 206 -24.21 18.42 4.07
N THR A 207 -24.98 19.48 4.34
CA THR A 207 -24.82 20.79 3.67
C THR A 207 -23.46 21.44 3.93
N ASP A 208 -22.89 21.20 5.11
CA ASP A 208 -21.65 21.84 5.56
C ASP A 208 -20.43 21.23 4.85
N LEU A 209 -20.53 19.95 4.45
CA LEU A 209 -19.45 19.22 3.77
C LEU A 209 -19.39 19.49 2.26
N ARG A 210 -20.52 19.83 1.63
CA ARG A 210 -20.60 20.02 0.16
C ARG A 210 -19.68 21.12 -0.35
N ALA A 211 -19.64 22.27 0.31
CA ALA A 211 -18.92 23.45 -0.20
C ALA A 211 -17.39 23.26 -0.23
N PRO A 212 -16.73 22.76 0.84
CA PRO A 212 -15.32 22.43 0.81
C PRO A 212 -14.95 21.44 -0.30
N PHE A 213 -15.72 20.36 -0.46
CA PHE A 213 -15.41 19.35 -1.48
C PHE A 213 -15.62 19.85 -2.90
N LEU A 214 -16.65 20.66 -3.18
CA LEU A 214 -16.82 21.25 -4.51
C LEU A 214 -15.64 22.14 -4.95
N ALA A 215 -14.79 22.58 -4.02
CA ALA A 215 -13.58 23.34 -4.33
C ALA A 215 -12.39 22.45 -4.71
N LEU A 216 -12.42 21.15 -4.42
CA LEU A 216 -11.35 20.22 -4.77
C LEU A 216 -11.34 19.89 -6.27
N PRO A 217 -10.17 19.73 -6.88
CA PRO A 217 -10.06 19.33 -8.28
C PRO A 217 -10.49 17.87 -8.48
N SER A 218 -11.21 17.61 -9.57
CA SER A 218 -11.45 16.25 -10.08
C SER A 218 -11.31 16.25 -11.60
N ASP A 219 -10.36 15.47 -12.10
CA ASP A 219 -10.11 15.21 -13.52
C ASP A 219 -11.02 14.12 -14.10
N ILE A 220 -11.60 13.28 -13.25
CA ILE A 220 -12.53 12.20 -13.63
C ILE A 220 -14.01 12.58 -13.55
N LYS A 221 -14.34 13.86 -13.35
CA LYS A 221 -15.74 14.36 -13.36
C LYS A 221 -16.52 13.88 -14.60
N ALA A 222 -15.87 13.87 -15.76
CA ALA A 222 -16.52 13.49 -17.02
C ALA A 222 -16.93 12.00 -17.06
N SER A 223 -16.13 11.09 -16.49
CA SER A 223 -16.50 9.67 -16.39
C SER A 223 -17.56 9.43 -15.30
N ALA A 224 -17.56 10.25 -14.24
CA ALA A 224 -18.53 10.18 -13.15
C ALA A 224 -19.95 10.68 -13.51
N LEU A 225 -20.12 11.46 -14.58
CA LEU A 225 -21.42 12.06 -14.94
C LEU A 225 -22.49 11.00 -15.24
N GLY A 226 -22.10 9.87 -15.84
CA GLY A 226 -23.02 8.77 -16.13
C GLY A 226 -23.65 8.20 -14.85
N ALA A 227 -22.85 8.03 -13.80
CA ALA A 227 -23.29 7.55 -12.50
C ALA A 227 -24.26 8.54 -11.85
N ALA A 228 -23.91 9.83 -11.83
CA ALA A 228 -24.77 10.88 -11.27
C ALA A 228 -26.17 10.91 -11.90
N VAL A 229 -26.24 10.83 -13.24
CA VAL A 229 -27.51 10.81 -13.98
C VAL A 229 -28.30 9.53 -13.68
N ALA A 230 -27.64 8.38 -13.62
CA ALA A 230 -28.29 7.10 -13.33
C ALA A 230 -28.89 7.08 -11.92
N ILE A 231 -28.14 7.52 -10.91
CA ILE A 231 -28.60 7.62 -9.53
C ILE A 231 -29.81 8.57 -9.46
N ARG A 232 -29.76 9.76 -10.08
CA ARG A 232 -30.90 10.67 -10.06
C ARG A 232 -32.14 10.10 -10.75
N ALA A 233 -31.96 9.36 -11.84
CA ALA A 233 -33.06 8.78 -12.59
C ALA A 233 -33.75 7.65 -11.82
N ALA A 234 -32.99 6.81 -11.12
CA ALA A 234 -33.51 5.69 -10.34
C ALA A 234 -34.00 6.12 -8.95
N HIS A 235 -33.25 7.02 -8.30
CA HIS A 235 -33.35 7.39 -6.89
C HIS A 235 -33.35 8.92 -6.70
N PRO A 236 -34.36 9.64 -7.22
CA PRO A 236 -34.38 11.10 -7.22
C PRO A 236 -34.36 11.70 -5.81
N ASP A 237 -34.93 11.01 -4.82
CA ASP A 237 -35.01 11.46 -3.43
C ASP A 237 -33.71 11.19 -2.63
N ALA A 238 -32.78 10.40 -3.18
CA ALA A 238 -31.44 10.25 -2.61
C ALA A 238 -30.55 11.47 -2.85
N ILE A 239 -30.89 12.31 -3.84
CA ILE A 239 -30.10 13.50 -4.19
C ILE A 239 -30.87 14.77 -3.82
N PRO A 240 -30.30 15.64 -2.97
CA PRO A 240 -30.86 16.94 -2.66
C PRO A 240 -31.21 17.76 -3.93
N SER A 241 -32.40 18.36 -3.94
CA SER A 241 -32.91 19.11 -5.08
C SER A 241 -32.10 20.36 -5.46
N ASP A 242 -31.26 20.87 -4.55
CA ASP A 242 -30.34 21.99 -4.80
C ASP A 242 -29.05 21.57 -5.53
N LEU A 243 -28.79 20.27 -5.64
CA LEU A 243 -27.63 19.74 -6.34
C LEU A 243 -27.98 19.38 -7.79
N THR A 244 -27.08 19.73 -8.71
CA THR A 244 -27.14 19.35 -10.12
C THR A 244 -26.42 18.02 -10.35
N ASP A 245 -26.63 17.37 -11.50
CA ASP A 245 -25.85 16.17 -11.89
C ASP A 245 -24.35 16.49 -11.96
N ASP A 246 -24.00 17.71 -12.36
CA ASP A 246 -22.62 18.20 -12.36
C ASP A 246 -22.01 18.26 -10.95
N HIS A 247 -22.79 18.63 -9.93
CA HIS A 247 -22.31 18.62 -8.54
C HIS A 247 -22.11 17.18 -8.04
N VAL A 248 -23.06 16.29 -8.32
CA VAL A 248 -22.96 14.88 -7.90
C VAL A 248 -21.79 14.19 -8.59
N ALA A 249 -21.61 14.42 -9.90
CA ALA A 249 -20.47 13.90 -10.65
C ALA A 249 -19.14 14.43 -10.10
N GLN A 250 -19.10 15.68 -9.62
CA GLN A 250 -17.92 16.22 -8.95
C GLN A 250 -17.62 15.47 -7.65
N PHE A 251 -18.62 15.21 -6.80
CA PHE A 251 -18.41 14.45 -5.55
C PHE A 251 -17.94 13.02 -5.81
N ILE A 252 -18.56 12.32 -6.76
CA ILE A 252 -18.15 10.97 -7.16
C ILE A 252 -16.68 10.99 -7.62
N GLY A 253 -16.32 11.94 -8.48
CA GLY A 253 -14.95 12.05 -8.97
C GLY A 253 -13.94 12.53 -7.93
N ILE A 254 -14.38 13.15 -6.84
CA ILE A 254 -13.51 13.48 -5.70
C ILE A 254 -13.27 12.24 -4.86
N LEU A 255 -14.33 11.52 -4.49
CA LEU A 255 -14.21 10.30 -3.69
C LEU A 255 -13.35 9.25 -4.38
N ALA A 256 -13.62 8.98 -5.65
CA ALA A 256 -12.84 8.01 -6.42
C ALA A 256 -11.35 8.34 -6.53
N LYS A 257 -10.96 9.61 -6.38
CA LYS A 257 -9.57 10.05 -6.50
C LYS A 257 -8.88 10.30 -5.16
N HIS A 258 -9.62 10.80 -4.18
CA HIS A 258 -9.07 11.38 -2.95
C HIS A 258 -9.50 10.64 -1.69
N SER A 259 -10.34 9.61 -1.81
CA SER A 259 -10.58 8.70 -0.69
C SER A 259 -9.33 7.86 -0.43
N ILE A 260 -8.93 7.81 0.83
CA ILE A 260 -7.76 7.08 1.31
C ILE A 260 -8.27 5.82 2.02
N PRO A 261 -7.77 4.62 1.69
CA PRO A 261 -8.07 3.42 2.46
C PRO A 261 -7.55 3.57 3.90
N LEU A 262 -8.35 3.13 4.86
CA LEU A 262 -8.06 3.16 6.29
C LEU A 262 -8.10 1.73 6.80
N GLU A 263 -6.93 1.09 6.87
CA GLU A 263 -6.81 -0.35 7.07
C GLU A 263 -7.34 -0.80 8.44
N GLU A 264 -7.05 -0.04 9.50
CA GLU A 264 -7.45 -0.37 10.89
C GLU A 264 -8.97 -0.49 11.06
N ILE A 265 -9.74 0.29 10.29
CA ILE A 265 -11.21 0.27 10.31
C ILE A 265 -11.80 -0.39 9.06
N ASN A 266 -10.96 -1.03 8.25
CA ASN A 266 -11.30 -1.67 6.98
C ASN A 266 -12.18 -0.78 6.08
N SER A 267 -11.85 0.52 5.98
CA SER A 267 -12.73 1.50 5.34
C SER A 267 -12.01 2.45 4.39
N SER A 268 -12.70 3.49 3.94
CA SER A 268 -12.13 4.64 3.26
C SER A 268 -12.57 5.95 3.92
N GLY A 269 -11.62 6.88 4.05
CA GLY A 269 -11.85 8.22 4.54
C GLY A 269 -11.58 9.28 3.46
N LEU A 270 -12.38 10.33 3.43
CA LEU A 270 -12.13 11.52 2.63
C LEU A 270 -11.60 12.64 3.51
N PHE A 271 -10.41 13.12 3.15
CA PHE A 271 -9.68 14.17 3.84
C PHE A 271 -9.66 15.42 2.96
N LEU A 272 -9.69 16.60 3.57
CA LEU A 272 -9.72 17.88 2.86
C LEU A 272 -8.31 18.36 2.50
N TYR A 273 -7.34 18.16 3.39
CA TYR A 273 -6.00 18.74 3.24
C TYR A 273 -4.95 17.73 2.80
N VAL A 274 -4.99 16.50 3.32
CA VAL A 274 -4.05 15.42 2.96
C VAL A 274 -3.91 15.21 1.44
N PRO A 275 -4.97 15.23 0.62
CA PRO A 275 -4.83 15.04 -0.83
C PRO A 275 -4.05 16.15 -1.56
N ASN A 276 -3.80 17.29 -0.91
CA ASN A 276 -3.01 18.39 -1.48
C ASN A 276 -1.50 18.28 -1.18
N ILE A 277 -1.08 17.28 -0.40
CA ILE A 277 0.34 17.00 -0.15
C ILE A 277 0.94 16.36 -1.41
N GLN A 278 2.20 16.67 -1.69
CA GLN A 278 2.89 16.08 -2.84
C GLN A 278 3.56 14.76 -2.48
N HIS A 279 3.43 13.76 -3.37
CA HIS A 279 4.25 12.57 -3.29
C HIS A 279 5.74 12.87 -3.58
N SER A 280 6.65 12.19 -2.90
CA SER A 280 8.08 12.11 -3.21
C SER A 280 8.65 10.76 -2.78
N CYS A 281 9.39 10.08 -3.67
CA CYS A 281 10.11 8.84 -3.33
C CYS A 281 11.31 9.06 -2.37
N THR A 282 11.59 10.32 -2.01
CA THR A 282 12.53 10.70 -0.95
C THR A 282 11.86 11.76 -0.10
N PRO A 283 10.86 11.39 0.72
CA PRO A 283 10.00 12.34 1.38
C PRO A 283 10.74 13.12 2.48
N ASN A 284 10.11 14.18 2.99
CA ASN A 284 10.59 14.90 4.17
C ASN A 284 9.63 14.80 5.37
N ALA A 285 8.44 14.28 5.16
CA ALA A 285 7.51 13.87 6.20
C ALA A 285 7.11 12.40 6.02
N SER A 286 6.79 11.73 7.12
CA SER A 286 6.03 10.48 7.12
C SER A 286 4.55 10.80 7.15
N TYR A 287 3.79 9.95 6.49
CA TYR A 287 2.36 9.82 6.63
C TYR A 287 2.09 8.70 7.65
N THR A 288 1.07 8.86 8.50
CA THR A 288 0.61 7.82 9.43
C THR A 288 -0.89 7.95 9.61
N ASP A 289 -1.59 6.84 9.50
CA ASP A 289 -3.00 6.68 9.82
C ASP A 289 -3.19 5.86 11.10
N ALA A 290 -4.24 6.20 11.85
CA ALA A 290 -4.79 5.36 12.91
C ALA A 290 -6.28 5.66 13.03
N GLY A 291 -7.09 4.63 12.93
CA GLY A 291 -8.54 4.74 12.84
C GLY A 291 -8.99 5.59 11.66
N ASP A 292 -9.68 6.70 11.95
CA ASP A 292 -10.15 7.68 10.97
C ASP A 292 -9.24 8.91 10.85
N ALA A 293 -8.09 8.91 11.53
CA ALA A 293 -7.19 10.05 11.59
C ALA A 293 -5.89 9.79 10.82
N ILE A 294 -5.38 10.85 10.22
CA ILE A 294 -4.07 10.89 9.54
C ILE A 294 -3.26 12.02 10.15
N TRP A 295 -1.97 11.82 10.35
CA TRP A 295 -1.06 12.92 10.67
C TRP A 295 0.26 12.82 9.92
N LEU A 296 0.93 13.97 9.83
CA LEU A 296 2.23 14.09 9.20
C LEU A 296 3.31 14.38 10.24
N THR A 297 4.41 13.63 10.18
CA THR A 297 5.57 13.87 11.05
C THR A 297 6.79 14.19 10.19
N ALA A 298 7.51 15.28 10.47
CA ALA A 298 8.76 15.58 9.78
C ALA A 298 9.79 14.49 10.08
N ILE A 299 10.30 13.77 9.08
CA ILE A 299 11.31 12.70 9.27
C ILE A 299 12.75 13.19 9.11
N ARG A 300 12.90 14.45 8.70
CA ARG A 300 14.16 15.19 8.60
C ARG A 300 13.86 16.68 8.79
N PRO A 301 14.87 17.52 9.07
CA PRO A 301 14.65 18.96 9.18
C PRO A 301 13.99 19.53 7.91
N ILE A 302 12.93 20.31 8.08
CA ILE A 302 12.21 21.03 7.01
C ILE A 302 12.38 22.53 7.28
N ALA A 303 12.89 23.29 6.32
CA ALA A 303 13.04 24.74 6.46
C ALA A 303 11.76 25.47 6.05
N ALA A 304 11.56 26.68 6.58
CA ALA A 304 10.49 27.55 6.10
C ALA A 304 10.65 27.83 4.60
N GLY A 305 9.60 27.60 3.83
CA GLY A 305 9.56 27.69 2.37
C GLY A 305 9.73 26.35 1.65
N ASP A 306 10.15 25.28 2.35
CA ASP A 306 10.23 23.94 1.75
C ASP A 306 8.83 23.36 1.54
N VAL A 307 8.66 22.62 0.44
CA VAL A 307 7.44 21.85 0.17
C VAL A 307 7.42 20.62 1.07
N ILE A 308 6.26 20.33 1.67
CA ILE A 308 6.03 19.11 2.45
C ILE A 308 5.68 17.98 1.49
N THR A 309 6.38 16.86 1.65
CA THR A 309 6.26 15.69 0.78
C THR A 309 6.25 14.39 1.59
N VAL A 310 5.44 13.44 1.14
CA VAL A 310 5.29 12.09 1.74
C VAL A 310 5.42 11.01 0.66
N ASP A 311 5.57 9.75 1.05
CA ASP A 311 5.46 8.62 0.13
C ASP A 311 4.07 7.97 0.26
N PHE A 312 3.17 8.32 -0.66
CA PHE A 312 1.79 7.78 -0.69
C PHE A 312 1.65 6.36 -1.26
N PHE A 313 2.65 5.85 -1.98
CA PHE A 313 2.48 4.60 -2.76
C PHE A 313 3.28 3.44 -2.17
N ASP A 314 3.97 3.66 -1.05
CA ASP A 314 4.83 2.69 -0.38
C ASP A 314 5.83 1.98 -1.32
N VAL A 315 6.37 2.72 -2.28
CA VAL A 315 7.27 2.18 -3.30
C VAL A 315 8.74 2.25 -2.88
N PHE A 316 9.07 2.32 -1.60
CA PHE A 316 10.42 2.70 -1.14
C PHE A 316 11.54 1.81 -1.70
N TYR A 317 11.32 0.50 -1.88
CA TYR A 317 12.28 -0.44 -2.44
C TYR A 317 12.08 -0.80 -3.93
N THR A 318 11.09 -0.19 -4.59
CA THR A 318 10.77 -0.46 -6.00
C THR A 318 11.71 0.27 -6.97
N PRO A 319 12.16 -0.34 -8.07
CA PRO A 319 12.91 0.34 -9.14
C PRO A 319 12.20 1.54 -9.74
N VAL A 320 12.96 2.54 -10.21
CA VAL A 320 12.40 3.76 -10.81
C VAL A 320 11.55 3.48 -12.07
N GLY A 321 11.86 2.41 -12.80
CA GLY A 321 11.07 1.99 -13.96
C GLY A 321 9.65 1.61 -13.54
N GLU A 322 9.55 0.65 -12.64
CA GLU A 322 8.29 0.12 -12.10
C GLU A 322 7.50 1.19 -11.32
N LYS A 323 8.18 2.01 -10.50
CA LYS A 323 7.57 3.18 -9.82
C LYS A 323 6.75 4.06 -10.77
N LYS A 324 7.31 4.34 -11.95
CA LYS A 324 6.66 5.20 -12.94
C LYS A 324 5.45 4.56 -13.59
N GLU A 325 5.43 3.24 -13.67
CA GLU A 325 4.27 2.49 -14.16
C GLU A 325 3.15 2.57 -13.13
N VAL A 326 3.45 2.29 -11.84
CA VAL A 326 2.50 2.47 -10.73
C VAL A 326 1.91 3.88 -10.72
N PHE A 327 2.75 4.92 -10.77
CA PHE A 327 2.22 6.30 -10.79
C PHE A 327 1.38 6.60 -12.02
N ALA A 328 1.75 6.06 -13.19
CA ALA A 328 0.99 6.30 -14.41
C ALA A 328 -0.39 5.62 -14.38
N ASP A 329 -0.48 4.42 -13.80
CA ASP A 329 -1.73 3.70 -13.61
C ASP A 329 -2.66 4.46 -12.65
N GLU A 330 -2.09 5.13 -11.65
CA GLU A 330 -2.79 6.01 -10.70
C GLU A 330 -3.04 7.43 -11.24
N GLY A 331 -2.68 7.70 -12.50
CA GLY A 331 -2.86 9.02 -13.13
C GLY A 331 -1.95 10.12 -12.56
N GLU A 332 -0.92 9.75 -11.82
CA GLU A 332 0.03 10.63 -11.15
C GLU A 332 1.40 10.69 -11.86
N THR A 333 2.21 11.68 -11.49
CA THR A 333 3.59 11.79 -12.00
C THR A 333 4.52 12.31 -10.91
N CYS A 334 5.40 11.44 -10.42
CA CYS A 334 6.41 11.83 -9.43
C CYS A 334 7.52 12.69 -10.07
N LEU A 335 7.75 13.86 -9.48
CA LEU A 335 8.76 14.83 -9.92
C LEU A 335 9.98 14.89 -8.99
N CYS A 336 10.16 13.93 -8.09
CA CYS A 336 11.33 13.90 -7.21
C CYS A 336 12.63 13.67 -7.98
N ASP A 337 13.77 14.00 -7.36
CA ASP A 337 15.09 13.87 -7.97
C ASP A 337 15.41 12.44 -8.42
N VAL A 338 14.89 11.43 -7.74
CA VAL A 338 15.08 10.01 -8.12
C VAL A 338 14.33 9.73 -9.42
N CYS A 339 13.04 10.05 -9.48
CA CYS A 339 12.19 9.82 -10.66
C CYS A 339 12.62 10.67 -11.87
N GLN A 340 13.13 11.87 -11.63
CA GLN A 340 13.71 12.71 -12.69
C GLN A 340 15.10 12.27 -13.11
N GLY A 341 15.72 11.30 -12.42
CA GLY A 341 17.09 10.83 -12.67
C GLY A 341 18.13 11.93 -12.44
N VAL A 342 17.86 12.83 -11.49
CA VAL A 342 18.84 13.79 -10.95
C VAL A 342 19.76 13.07 -9.96
N VAL A 343 19.21 12.17 -9.15
CA VAL A 343 19.98 11.25 -8.29
C VAL A 343 19.87 9.81 -8.80
N ALA A 344 20.77 8.97 -8.32
CA ALA A 344 20.85 7.56 -8.69
C ALA A 344 19.70 6.73 -8.12
N ASP A 345 19.26 5.74 -8.90
CA ASP A 345 18.34 4.71 -8.43
C ASP A 345 19.13 3.67 -7.61
N LYS A 346 19.00 3.74 -6.29
CA LYS A 346 19.73 2.87 -5.38
C LYS A 346 19.16 1.46 -5.28
N THR A 347 17.89 1.23 -5.65
CA THR A 347 17.27 -0.10 -5.61
C THR A 347 17.82 -1.01 -6.72
N ARG A 348 18.37 -0.42 -7.78
CA ARG A 348 19.12 -1.12 -8.84
C ARG A 348 20.63 -1.02 -8.60
N ALA A 349 21.09 -1.66 -7.52
CA ALA A 349 22.49 -1.67 -7.10
C ALA A 349 23.30 -2.82 -7.72
N PHE A 350 24.41 -2.53 -8.39
CA PHE A 350 25.29 -3.52 -9.00
C PHE A 350 26.71 -3.51 -8.40
N LYS A 351 27.42 -4.62 -8.47
CA LYS A 351 28.83 -4.71 -8.02
C LYS A 351 29.76 -4.08 -9.05
N CYS A 352 30.62 -3.18 -8.60
CA CYS A 352 31.63 -2.58 -9.47
C CYS A 352 32.71 -3.58 -9.91
N ALA A 353 32.90 -3.75 -11.22
CA ALA A 353 34.00 -4.57 -11.75
C ALA A 353 35.39 -3.91 -11.61
N ALA A 354 35.46 -2.60 -11.38
CA ALA A 354 36.72 -1.85 -11.32
C ALA A 354 37.30 -1.71 -9.90
N CYS A 355 36.49 -1.94 -8.86
CA CYS A 355 36.96 -1.90 -7.47
C CYS A 355 36.15 -2.84 -6.57
N GLN A 356 36.82 -3.42 -5.57
CA GLN A 356 36.30 -4.54 -4.79
C GLN A 356 34.99 -4.26 -4.01
N SER A 357 34.81 -3.05 -3.51
CA SER A 357 33.67 -2.67 -2.65
C SER A 357 32.81 -1.57 -3.27
N GLY A 358 32.94 -1.33 -4.58
CA GLY A 358 32.18 -0.29 -5.25
C GLY A 358 30.78 -0.76 -5.62
N ILE A 359 29.80 0.13 -5.49
CA ILE A 359 28.42 -0.10 -5.93
C ILE A 359 28.12 0.83 -7.10
N VAL A 360 27.51 0.29 -8.14
CA VAL A 360 27.14 0.97 -9.38
C VAL A 360 25.63 1.13 -9.41
N HIS A 361 25.16 2.31 -9.82
CA HIS A 361 23.74 2.60 -9.96
C HIS A 361 23.43 3.24 -11.32
N PRO A 362 22.21 3.05 -11.84
CA PRO A 362 21.74 3.81 -12.97
C PRO A 362 21.32 5.24 -12.58
N THR A 363 21.69 6.22 -13.42
CA THR A 363 21.17 7.60 -13.41
C THR A 363 21.01 8.06 -14.86
N LYS A 364 19.77 8.25 -15.34
CA LYS A 364 19.49 8.59 -16.76
C LYS A 364 20.28 7.72 -17.76
N SER A 365 20.29 6.41 -17.52
CA SER A 365 21.03 5.41 -18.31
C SER A 365 22.56 5.43 -18.19
N VAL A 366 23.14 6.27 -17.33
CA VAL A 366 24.56 6.20 -16.96
C VAL A 366 24.71 5.28 -15.75
N PHE A 367 25.50 4.22 -15.89
CA PHE A 367 25.85 3.31 -14.80
C PHE A 367 27.24 3.68 -14.29
N ALA A 368 27.31 4.25 -13.09
CA ALA A 368 28.56 4.72 -12.50
C ALA A 368 28.76 4.21 -11.08
N CYS A 369 29.99 3.80 -10.77
CA CYS A 369 30.38 3.40 -9.42
C CYS A 369 30.43 4.60 -8.47
N ALA A 370 29.70 4.55 -7.37
CA ALA A 370 29.69 5.59 -6.34
C ALA A 370 31.04 5.78 -5.63
N SER A 371 31.91 4.76 -5.62
CA SER A 371 33.20 4.79 -4.92
C SER A 371 34.36 5.24 -5.79
N CYS A 372 34.49 4.70 -7.01
CA CYS A 372 35.64 4.97 -7.90
C CYS A 372 35.30 5.80 -9.13
N GLY A 373 34.02 6.11 -9.36
CA GLY A 373 33.55 6.88 -10.52
C GLY A 373 33.65 6.15 -11.86
N ALA A 374 34.06 4.87 -11.87
CA ALA A 374 34.11 4.08 -13.10
C ALA A 374 32.71 3.97 -13.71
N GLN A 375 32.59 4.37 -14.98
CA GLN A 375 31.37 4.24 -15.76
C GLN A 375 31.41 2.93 -16.55
N TRP A 376 30.27 2.27 -16.63
CA TRP A 376 30.11 1.07 -17.45
C TRP A 376 29.89 1.44 -18.91
N ASP A 377 30.45 0.61 -19.79
CA ASP A 377 30.14 0.66 -21.22
C ASP A 377 28.81 -0.05 -21.53
N ALA A 378 28.36 0.07 -22.78
CA ALA A 378 27.09 -0.49 -23.20
C ALA A 378 27.04 -2.03 -23.09
N ASP A 379 28.17 -2.72 -23.23
CA ASP A 379 28.22 -4.18 -23.15
C ASP A 379 28.10 -4.65 -21.69
N ALA A 380 28.76 -3.96 -20.76
CA ALA A 380 28.63 -4.20 -19.33
C ALA A 380 27.20 -3.92 -18.84
N ILE A 381 26.59 -2.82 -19.28
CA ILE A 381 25.18 -2.49 -18.98
C ILE A 381 24.26 -3.58 -19.50
N ALA A 382 24.36 -3.94 -20.78
CA ALA A 382 23.50 -4.95 -21.39
C ALA A 382 23.67 -6.34 -20.73
N ALA A 383 24.88 -6.69 -20.28
CA ALA A 383 25.13 -7.93 -19.57
C ALA A 383 24.49 -7.95 -18.16
N ALA A 384 24.49 -6.82 -17.46
CA ALA A 384 23.86 -6.69 -16.15
C ALA A 384 22.33 -6.67 -16.25
N GLU A 385 21.76 -5.90 -17.19
CA GLU A 385 20.30 -5.85 -17.43
C GLU A 385 19.76 -7.21 -17.89
N LYS A 386 20.55 -7.95 -18.69
CA LYS A 386 20.19 -9.33 -19.05
C LYS A 386 20.13 -10.24 -17.82
N GLU A 387 21.11 -10.14 -16.93
CA GLU A 387 21.14 -10.97 -15.72
C GLU A 387 20.03 -10.61 -14.74
N GLU A 388 19.73 -9.31 -14.60
CA GLU A 388 18.58 -8.82 -13.84
C GLU A 388 17.28 -9.44 -14.37
N ALA A 389 17.03 -9.37 -15.69
CA ALA A 389 15.84 -9.97 -16.30
C ALA A 389 15.80 -11.51 -16.17
N ASP A 390 16.94 -12.18 -16.33
CA ASP A 390 17.04 -13.64 -16.18
C ASP A 390 16.73 -14.04 -14.71
N LEU A 391 17.18 -13.26 -13.71
CA LEU A 391 16.86 -13.51 -12.30
C LEU A 391 15.39 -13.23 -11.96
N MET A 392 14.80 -12.14 -12.45
CA MET A 392 13.36 -11.86 -12.22
C MET A 392 12.46 -12.94 -12.81
N ALA A 393 12.85 -13.54 -13.94
CA ALA A 393 12.02 -14.54 -14.62
C ALA A 393 12.20 -15.95 -14.06
N ASP A 394 13.43 -16.35 -13.73
CA ASP A 394 13.79 -17.76 -13.54
C ASP A 394 14.41 -18.07 -12.17
N ALA A 395 14.60 -17.10 -11.27
CA ALA A 395 15.17 -17.38 -9.96
C ALA A 395 14.24 -18.28 -9.15
N LYS A 396 14.75 -19.47 -8.80
CA LYS A 396 14.14 -20.39 -7.84
C LYS A 396 15.02 -20.44 -6.62
N VAL A 397 14.59 -19.75 -5.58
CA VAL A 397 15.35 -19.60 -4.34
C VAL A 397 14.42 -19.94 -3.20
N ASP A 398 14.65 -21.11 -2.63
CA ASP A 398 13.84 -21.67 -1.54
C ASP A 398 14.60 -21.62 -0.20
N THR A 399 15.88 -21.23 -0.21
CA THR A 399 16.71 -21.16 1.01
C THR A 399 17.71 -20.01 0.99
N PHE A 400 18.10 -19.53 2.18
CA PHE A 400 19.15 -18.52 2.36
C PHE A 400 20.49 -18.93 1.72
N ASP A 401 20.88 -20.20 1.83
CA ASP A 401 22.09 -20.74 1.20
C ASP A 401 22.08 -20.65 -0.33
N GLN A 402 20.89 -20.77 -0.95
CA GLN A 402 20.73 -20.61 -2.40
C GLN A 402 20.85 -19.13 -2.77
N LEU A 403 20.20 -18.24 -2.00
CA LEU A 403 20.29 -16.79 -2.18
C LEU A 403 21.76 -16.33 -2.11
N ASP A 404 22.50 -16.74 -1.07
CA ASP A 404 23.90 -16.38 -0.89
C ASP A 404 24.78 -16.80 -2.08
N LYS A 405 24.58 -18.02 -2.60
CA LYS A 405 25.33 -18.52 -3.76
C LYS A 405 25.03 -17.72 -5.03
N ILE A 406 23.75 -17.42 -5.26
CA ILE A 406 23.32 -16.61 -6.40
C ILE A 406 23.88 -15.21 -6.26
N ALA A 407 23.65 -14.55 -5.12
CA ALA A 407 24.14 -13.22 -4.82
C ALA A 407 25.66 -13.14 -4.95
N ALA A 408 26.43 -14.10 -4.44
CA ALA A 408 27.89 -14.11 -4.55
C ALA A 408 28.39 -14.19 -5.99
N SER A 409 27.76 -15.01 -6.83
CA SER A 409 28.13 -15.21 -8.23
C SER A 409 27.57 -14.14 -9.19
N SER A 410 26.59 -13.38 -8.73
CA SER A 410 25.89 -12.37 -9.52
C SER A 410 26.67 -11.07 -9.68
N LYS A 411 26.37 -10.32 -10.76
CA LYS A 411 26.75 -8.91 -10.95
C LYS A 411 25.94 -7.96 -10.10
N LEU A 412 24.77 -8.36 -9.64
CA LEU A 412 23.91 -7.56 -8.78
C LEU A 412 24.54 -7.46 -7.38
N HIS A 413 24.38 -6.31 -6.72
CA HIS A 413 24.79 -6.13 -5.34
C HIS A 413 23.72 -6.72 -4.40
N ALA A 414 24.10 -7.07 -3.17
CA ALA A 414 23.16 -7.57 -2.15
C ALA A 414 22.01 -6.59 -1.81
N PHE A 415 22.12 -5.32 -2.21
CA PHE A 415 21.10 -4.27 -2.01
C PHE A 415 20.22 -4.06 -3.24
N HIS A 416 20.28 -4.98 -4.20
CA HIS A 416 19.44 -4.92 -5.39
C HIS A 416 18.02 -5.39 -5.04
N HIS A 417 16.99 -4.72 -5.57
CA HIS A 417 15.59 -5.00 -5.27
C HIS A 417 15.23 -6.49 -5.39
N ILE A 418 15.68 -7.18 -6.44
CA ILE A 418 15.51 -8.63 -6.61
C ILE A 418 15.95 -9.43 -5.37
N PHE A 419 17.14 -9.16 -4.83
CA PHE A 419 17.62 -9.90 -3.66
C PHE A 419 16.92 -9.46 -2.39
N PHE A 420 16.51 -8.21 -2.29
CA PHE A 420 15.69 -7.75 -1.17
C PHE A 420 14.32 -8.45 -1.17
N SER A 421 13.61 -8.49 -2.30
CA SER A 421 12.31 -9.16 -2.42
C SER A 421 12.41 -10.67 -2.19
N ILE A 422 13.46 -11.34 -2.68
CA ILE A 422 13.68 -12.77 -2.36
C ILE A 422 13.96 -12.96 -0.87
N LEU A 423 14.76 -12.08 -0.27
CA LEU A 423 15.07 -12.15 1.16
C LEU A 423 13.82 -11.98 2.02
N ASP A 424 12.92 -11.09 1.61
CA ASP A 424 11.65 -10.83 2.27
C ASP A 424 10.75 -12.07 2.30
N VAL A 425 10.53 -12.69 1.13
CA VAL A 425 9.77 -13.95 1.01
C VAL A 425 10.40 -15.07 1.84
N LEU A 426 11.73 -15.20 1.83
CA LEU A 426 12.41 -16.24 2.62
C LEU A 426 12.28 -16.01 4.13
N VAL A 427 12.26 -14.75 4.58
CA VAL A 427 12.05 -14.42 5.99
C VAL A 427 10.63 -14.77 6.40
N GLU A 428 9.63 -14.40 5.62
CA GLU A 428 8.23 -14.77 5.82
C GLU A 428 8.05 -16.31 5.87
N ASP A 429 8.54 -17.04 4.87
CA ASP A 429 8.49 -18.51 4.82
C ASP A 429 9.18 -19.17 6.02
N SER A 430 10.28 -18.58 6.51
CA SER A 430 11.06 -19.15 7.61
C SER A 430 10.30 -19.13 8.94
N VAL A 431 9.44 -18.12 9.10
CA VAL A 431 8.56 -17.96 10.25
C VAL A 431 7.49 -19.06 10.24
N GLU A 432 6.90 -19.34 9.07
CA GLU A 432 5.86 -20.38 8.92
C GLU A 432 6.41 -21.81 8.99
N SER A 433 7.57 -22.07 8.38
CA SER A 433 8.05 -23.42 8.08
C SER A 433 9.03 -24.01 9.12
N ALA A 434 9.16 -23.38 10.29
CA ALA A 434 10.14 -23.73 11.33
C ALA A 434 11.59 -23.78 10.78
N GLY A 435 11.96 -22.77 9.98
CA GLY A 435 13.33 -22.56 9.53
C GLY A 435 14.32 -22.36 10.69
N SER A 436 15.61 -22.28 10.41
CA SER A 436 16.59 -21.91 11.46
C SER A 436 16.36 -20.45 11.85
N GLU A 437 15.91 -20.24 13.09
CA GLU A 437 15.70 -18.93 13.68
C GLU A 437 16.93 -18.01 13.53
N GLU A 438 18.14 -18.58 13.60
CA GLU A 438 19.38 -17.82 13.41
C GLU A 438 19.59 -17.34 11.96
N GLN A 439 19.17 -18.13 10.97
CA GLN A 439 19.25 -17.73 9.56
C GLN A 439 18.23 -16.63 9.25
N ALA A 440 17.01 -16.77 9.74
CA ALA A 440 15.97 -15.74 9.63
C ALA A 440 16.43 -14.42 10.27
N LEU A 441 16.99 -14.49 11.49
CA LEU A 441 17.53 -13.31 12.17
C LEU A 441 18.68 -12.67 11.38
N ALA A 442 19.60 -13.46 10.81
CA ALA A 442 20.68 -12.92 9.99
C ALA A 442 20.15 -12.23 8.71
N ALA A 443 19.12 -12.80 8.09
CA ALA A 443 18.43 -12.23 6.95
C ALA A 443 17.75 -10.90 7.28
N MET A 444 17.06 -10.79 8.43
CA MET A 444 16.47 -9.53 8.90
C MET A 444 17.55 -8.44 9.09
N TYR A 445 18.71 -8.77 9.65
CA TYR A 445 19.83 -7.80 9.72
C TYR A 445 20.34 -7.38 8.34
N GLN A 446 20.38 -8.29 7.37
CA GLN A 446 20.73 -7.95 5.99
C GLN A 446 19.66 -7.03 5.34
N GLN A 447 18.37 -7.23 5.62
CA GLN A 447 17.30 -6.31 5.21
C GLN A 447 17.51 -4.92 5.82
N VAL A 448 17.88 -4.82 7.11
CA VAL A 448 18.20 -3.52 7.76
C VAL A 448 19.34 -2.82 7.03
N GLU A 449 20.44 -3.51 6.74
CA GLU A 449 21.57 -2.93 6.00
C GLU A 449 21.16 -2.43 4.61
N ALA A 450 20.32 -3.21 3.93
CA ALA A 450 19.80 -2.89 2.61
C ALA A 450 18.85 -1.67 2.65
N LEU A 451 17.99 -1.57 3.67
CA LEU A 451 17.11 -0.42 3.91
C LEU A 451 17.89 0.83 4.28
N GLU A 452 18.88 0.75 5.17
CA GLU A 452 19.75 1.89 5.51
C GLU A 452 20.48 2.45 4.28
N TYR A 453 20.78 1.58 3.32
CA TYR A 453 21.42 1.99 2.09
C TYR A 453 20.47 2.71 1.11
N VAL A 454 19.33 2.08 0.82
CA VAL A 454 18.36 2.51 -0.19
C VAL A 454 17.46 3.63 0.33
N VAL A 455 17.03 3.51 1.58
CA VAL A 455 16.13 4.40 2.32
C VAL A 455 16.92 5.03 3.48
N PRO A 456 17.82 6.00 3.21
CA PRO A 456 18.75 6.54 4.22
C PRO A 456 18.09 7.51 5.22
N TYR A 457 16.76 7.51 5.28
CA TYR A 457 15.95 8.33 6.17
C TYR A 457 15.14 7.43 7.12
N PRO A 458 14.57 7.97 8.21
CA PRO A 458 13.64 7.25 9.07
C PRO A 458 12.42 6.75 8.27
N HIS A 459 12.03 5.50 8.47
CA HIS A 459 10.96 4.84 7.72
C HIS A 459 10.21 3.84 8.61
N ALA A 460 8.90 3.67 8.40
CA ALA A 460 8.06 2.76 9.18
C ALA A 460 8.56 1.31 9.08
N GLU A 461 8.93 0.86 7.87
CA GLU A 461 9.51 -0.48 7.64
C GLU A 461 10.70 -0.81 8.56
N LYS A 462 11.56 0.17 8.87
CA LYS A 462 12.68 -0.06 9.79
C LYS A 462 12.21 -0.34 11.21
N VAL A 463 11.10 0.28 11.63
CA VAL A 463 10.49 0.02 12.94
C VAL A 463 9.98 -1.42 12.99
N SER A 464 9.19 -1.84 12.00
CA SER A 464 8.65 -3.20 11.88
C SER A 464 9.75 -4.27 11.83
N LEU A 465 10.84 -3.99 11.13
CA LEU A 465 11.96 -4.90 11.04
C LEU A 465 12.76 -5.00 12.35
N PHE A 466 13.00 -3.88 13.04
CA PHE A 466 13.65 -3.91 14.36
C PHE A 466 12.77 -4.59 15.41
N ASP A 467 11.45 -4.45 15.32
CA ASP A 467 10.49 -5.20 16.14
C ASP A 467 10.65 -6.72 15.91
N SER A 468 10.60 -7.16 14.66
CA SER A 468 10.79 -8.57 14.29
C SER A 468 12.15 -9.12 14.77
N ILE A 469 13.22 -8.34 14.61
CA ILE A 469 14.56 -8.68 15.13
C ILE A 469 14.51 -8.84 16.65
N ALA A 470 13.82 -7.96 17.38
CA ALA A 470 13.73 -8.05 18.82
C ALA A 470 13.04 -9.35 19.26
N GLN A 471 11.91 -9.69 18.63
CA GLN A 471 11.16 -10.91 18.90
C GLN A 471 11.97 -12.18 18.58
N ALA A 472 12.69 -12.20 17.45
CA ALA A 472 13.60 -13.30 17.11
C ALA A 472 14.75 -13.45 18.13
N ASN A 473 15.30 -12.33 18.65
CA ASN A 473 16.31 -12.40 19.71
C ASN A 473 15.73 -12.90 21.05
N ILE A 474 14.44 -12.67 21.33
CA ILE A 474 13.75 -13.25 22.50
C ILE A 474 13.61 -14.76 22.34
N ALA A 475 13.19 -15.23 21.16
CA ALA A 475 13.09 -16.66 20.85
C ALA A 475 14.44 -17.39 21.04
N LEU A 476 15.52 -16.77 20.56
CA LEU A 476 16.89 -17.26 20.72
C LEU A 476 17.49 -17.04 22.13
N ASN A 477 16.72 -16.53 23.09
CA ASN A 477 17.14 -16.24 24.46
C ASN A 477 18.36 -15.29 24.55
N THR A 478 18.41 -14.31 23.65
CA THR A 478 19.45 -13.27 23.54
C THR A 478 18.90 -11.89 23.92
N ILE A 479 18.34 -11.79 25.12
CA ILE A 479 17.52 -10.65 25.57
C ILE A 479 18.23 -9.29 25.46
N SER A 480 19.55 -9.21 25.69
CA SER A 480 20.27 -7.94 25.55
C SER A 480 20.18 -7.37 24.12
N LYS A 481 20.23 -8.25 23.12
CA LYS A 481 20.08 -7.84 21.71
C LYS A 481 18.64 -7.50 21.37
N ALA A 482 17.67 -8.17 21.98
CA ALA A 482 16.26 -7.80 21.86
C ALA A 482 16.00 -6.38 22.40
N THR A 483 16.59 -6.04 23.55
CA THR A 483 16.53 -4.69 24.11
C THR A 483 17.16 -3.67 23.16
N GLU A 484 18.34 -3.96 22.60
CA GLU A 484 18.99 -3.09 21.61
C GLU A 484 18.11 -2.87 20.38
N ALA A 485 17.47 -3.92 19.86
CA ALA A 485 16.56 -3.84 18.73
C ALA A 485 15.31 -2.99 19.05
N TYR A 486 14.68 -3.16 20.22
CA TYR A 486 13.58 -2.28 20.65
C TYR A 486 14.03 -0.82 20.87
N MET A 487 15.26 -0.59 21.33
CA MET A 487 15.81 0.77 21.40
C MET A 487 15.90 1.40 20.01
N HIS A 488 16.36 0.64 19.01
CA HIS A 488 16.39 1.10 17.62
C HIS A 488 14.98 1.35 17.06
N ALA A 489 14.03 0.44 17.30
CA ALA A 489 12.63 0.62 16.92
C ALA A 489 12.06 1.91 17.52
N TYR A 490 12.25 2.16 18.82
CA TYR A 490 11.83 3.40 19.48
C TYR A 490 12.48 4.66 18.88
N ASP A 491 13.79 4.62 18.63
CA ASP A 491 14.52 5.76 18.11
C ASP A 491 14.06 6.17 16.71
N VAL A 492 13.64 5.21 15.89
CA VAL A 492 13.04 5.47 14.57
C VAL A 492 11.57 5.86 14.71
N ALA A 493 10.79 5.13 15.50
CA ALA A 493 9.35 5.34 15.71
C ALA A 493 9.02 6.77 16.16
N LYS A 494 9.78 7.32 17.13
CA LYS A 494 9.57 8.69 17.61
C LYS A 494 9.77 9.76 16.53
N ILE A 495 10.53 9.44 15.47
CA ILE A 495 10.76 10.34 14.32
C ILE A 495 9.69 10.13 13.24
N VAL A 496 9.28 8.88 13.00
CA VAL A 496 8.32 8.50 11.95
C VAL A 496 6.88 8.82 12.37
N PHE A 497 6.45 8.35 13.54
CA PHE A 497 5.07 8.49 14.02
C PHE A 497 4.88 9.68 14.95
N GLY A 498 5.98 10.23 15.49
CA GLY A 498 5.97 11.27 16.51
C GLY A 498 6.07 10.69 17.93
N PRO A 499 6.50 11.49 18.92
CA PRO A 499 6.82 11.01 20.26
C PRO A 499 5.61 10.53 21.06
N GLU A 500 4.42 11.06 20.77
CA GLU A 500 3.20 10.78 21.54
C GLU A 500 2.32 9.68 20.95
N ALA A 501 2.60 9.19 19.74
CA ALA A 501 1.84 8.11 19.10
C ALA A 501 1.88 6.80 19.93
N LYS A 502 0.78 6.03 19.98
CA LYS A 502 0.74 4.77 20.76
C LYS A 502 1.86 3.81 20.36
N THR A 503 2.15 3.69 19.06
CA THR A 503 3.25 2.85 18.55
C THR A 503 4.61 3.27 19.12
N THR A 504 4.90 4.57 19.18
CA THR A 504 6.13 5.07 19.81
C THR A 504 6.16 4.77 21.30
N GLN A 505 5.03 4.98 22.00
CA GLN A 505 4.93 4.67 23.43
C GLN A 505 5.05 3.16 23.72
N LEU A 506 4.57 2.30 22.82
CA LEU A 506 4.76 0.85 22.90
C LEU A 506 6.25 0.51 22.87
N PHE A 507 6.99 0.99 21.88
CA PHE A 507 8.43 0.73 21.80
C PHE A 507 9.21 1.37 22.95
N GLU A 508 8.75 2.49 23.50
CA GLU A 508 9.33 3.06 24.73
C GLU A 508 9.20 2.09 25.91
N ARG A 509 8.03 1.46 26.08
CA ARG A 509 7.82 0.44 27.11
C ARG A 509 8.65 -0.81 26.84
N LEU A 510 8.70 -1.29 25.60
CA LEU A 510 9.41 -2.51 25.21
C LEU A 510 10.93 -2.38 25.37
N LYS A 511 11.51 -1.20 25.10
CA LYS A 511 12.94 -0.96 25.37
C LYS A 511 13.25 -0.91 26.88
N ASP A 512 12.33 -0.40 27.70
CA ASP A 512 12.54 -0.26 29.15
C ASP A 512 12.22 -1.56 29.91
N LYS A 513 11.30 -2.37 29.36
CA LYS A 513 10.81 -3.64 29.91
C LYS A 513 10.71 -4.69 28.80
N THR A 514 11.86 -5.06 28.26
CA THR A 514 11.95 -6.08 27.21
C THR A 514 11.42 -7.43 27.73
N PRO A 515 10.47 -8.06 27.03
CA PRO A 515 10.02 -9.42 27.33
C PRO A 515 11.19 -10.40 27.35
N THR A 516 11.17 -11.35 28.27
CA THR A 516 12.29 -12.30 28.45
C THR A 516 12.02 -13.67 27.87
N THR A 517 10.77 -13.96 27.52
CA THR A 517 10.33 -15.20 26.90
C THR A 517 9.28 -14.92 25.83
N ILE A 518 9.08 -15.86 24.90
CA ILE A 518 8.05 -15.76 23.86
C ILE A 518 6.65 -15.59 24.50
N ALA A 519 6.37 -16.29 25.59
CA ALA A 519 5.08 -16.21 26.28
C ALA A 519 4.80 -14.84 26.91
N ASP A 520 5.84 -14.03 27.16
CA ASP A 520 5.69 -12.69 27.72
C ASP A 520 5.35 -11.64 26.65
N ILE A 521 5.54 -11.96 25.36
CA ILE A 521 5.37 -11.00 24.25
C ILE A 521 3.91 -10.51 24.17
N PRO A 522 2.87 -11.35 24.10
CA PRO A 522 1.49 -10.87 23.94
C PRO A 522 1.07 -9.87 25.03
N ALA A 523 1.37 -10.20 26.28
CA ALA A 523 1.08 -9.33 27.42
C ALA A 523 1.81 -7.97 27.35
N ALA A 524 3.02 -7.95 26.80
CA ALA A 524 3.79 -6.72 26.63
C ALA A 524 3.23 -5.80 25.53
N TYR A 525 2.56 -6.38 24.53
CA TYR A 525 1.87 -5.67 23.45
C TYR A 525 0.45 -5.24 23.85
N GLY A 526 -0.01 -5.62 25.05
CA GLY A 526 -1.34 -5.28 25.55
C GLY A 526 -2.42 -6.27 25.11
N LEU A 527 -2.03 -7.41 24.54
CA LEU A 527 -2.95 -8.47 24.17
C LEU A 527 -3.32 -9.25 25.43
N GLN A 528 -4.58 -9.14 25.85
CA GLN A 528 -5.11 -10.01 26.90
C GLN A 528 -5.36 -11.38 26.27
N LEU A 529 -4.69 -12.42 26.76
CA LEU A 529 -5.14 -13.78 26.52
C LEU A 529 -6.48 -13.90 27.24
N PHE A 530 -7.59 -13.92 26.51
CA PHE A 530 -8.85 -14.36 27.07
C PHE A 530 -8.62 -15.83 27.48
N ASP A 531 -8.65 -16.11 28.77
CA ASP A 531 -8.69 -17.49 29.24
C ASP A 531 -10.04 -18.06 28.80
N ASP A 532 -10.05 -18.99 27.84
CA ASP A 532 -11.25 -19.70 27.31
C ASP A 532 -11.97 -20.59 28.36
N ASP A 533 -11.82 -20.30 29.66
CA ASP A 533 -12.26 -21.13 30.79
C ASP A 533 -13.35 -20.43 31.66
N GLU A 534 -14.39 -19.81 31.06
CA GLU A 534 -15.65 -19.48 31.77
C GLU A 534 -16.93 -20.00 31.10
#